data_AF-A0A2V7EPQ4-F1
#
_entry.id   AF-A0A2V7EPQ4-F1
#
_cell.length_a   1.000
_cell.length_b   1.000
_cell.length_c   1.000
_cell.angle_alpha   90.00
_cell.angle_beta   90.00
_cell.angle_gamma   90.00
#
_symmetry.space_group_name_H-M   'P 1'
#
loop_
_entity.id
_entity.type
_entity.pdbx_description
1 polymer ?
#
loop_
_entity_poly.entity_id
_entity_poly.type
_entity_poly.pdbx_seq_one_letter_code
_entity_poly.pdbx_strand_id
1 'polypeptide(L)'
;MTDLNLRRSFIALHLTLGLVIAFEGVRALIHALGAAHHGHLAVVAAVETVAALLFLWPRTMRVGGVALVVIFLTAVLVHAVRGQFPAEFLVYAAAALYVTLHGSAWRPAPPP
;
A
#
# COMPACT_ATOMS: atom_id res chain seq x y z
N MET A 1 -8.32 23.37 -12.89
CA MET A 1 -8.96 22.08 -12.52
C MET A 1 -9.85 22.34 -11.33
N THR A 2 -11.10 21.87 -11.31
CA THR A 2 -12.02 22.09 -10.18
C THR A 2 -11.60 21.22 -8.98
N ASP A 3 -11.76 21.72 -7.75
CA ASP A 3 -11.42 20.99 -6.51
C ASP A 3 -12.09 19.61 -6.44
N LEU A 4 -13.28 19.47 -7.05
CA LEU A 4 -14.02 18.21 -7.12
C LEU A 4 -13.29 17.14 -7.95
N ASN A 5 -12.68 17.53 -9.07
CA ASN A 5 -11.96 16.58 -9.93
C ASN A 5 -10.69 16.10 -9.24
N LEU A 6 -9.95 17.01 -8.59
CA LEU A 6 -8.76 16.66 -7.80
C LEU A 6 -9.09 15.68 -6.67
N ARG A 7 -10.17 15.96 -5.92
CA ARG A 7 -10.66 15.07 -4.85
C ARG A 7 -11.02 13.68 -5.37
N ARG A 8 -11.73 13.59 -6.50
CA ARG A 8 -12.11 12.31 -7.11
C ARG A 8 -10.90 11.52 -7.57
N SER A 9 -9.93 12.17 -8.22
CA SER A 9 -8.68 11.53 -8.65
C SER A 9 -7.86 11.03 -7.45
N PHE A 10 -7.82 11.79 -6.35
CA PHE A 10 -7.15 11.35 -5.13
C PHE A 10 -7.82 10.13 -4.50
N ILE A 11 -9.16 10.13 -4.40
CA ILE A 11 -9.92 8.99 -3.90
C ILE A 11 -9.70 7.76 -4.78
N ALA A 12 -9.71 7.95 -6.11
CA ALA A 12 -9.43 6.87 -7.05
C ALA A 12 -8.03 6.28 -6.80
N LEU A 13 -6.99 7.12 -6.70
CA LEU A 13 -5.64 6.68 -6.37
C LEU A 13 -5.57 5.89 -5.06
N HIS A 14 -6.17 6.42 -3.98
CA HIS A 14 -6.18 5.76 -2.67
C HIS A 14 -6.84 4.37 -2.74
N LEU A 15 -8.01 4.29 -3.36
CA LEU A 15 -8.73 3.02 -3.50
C LEU A 15 -8.00 2.03 -4.39
N THR A 16 -7.57 2.44 -5.59
CA THR A 16 -6.91 1.53 -6.52
C THR A 16 -5.60 1.01 -5.94
N LEU A 17 -4.78 1.88 -5.36
CA LEU A 17 -3.54 1.50 -4.71
C LEU A 17 -3.79 0.48 -3.59
N GLY A 18 -4.70 0.80 -2.66
CA GLY A 18 -4.99 -0.08 -1.54
C GLY A 18 -5.57 -1.44 -1.96
N LEU A 19 -6.46 -1.45 -2.96
CA LEU A 19 -7.07 -2.69 -3.47
C LEU A 19 -6.07 -3.56 -4.24
N VAL A 20 -5.22 -2.96 -5.08
CA VAL A 20 -4.17 -3.68 -5.82
C VAL A 20 -3.19 -4.33 -4.85
N ILE A 21 -2.69 -3.57 -3.87
CA ILE A 21 -1.74 -4.11 -2.89
C ILE A 21 -2.39 -5.21 -2.04
N ALA A 22 -3.64 -5.03 -1.59
CA ALA A 22 -4.34 -6.07 -0.85
C ALA A 22 -4.52 -7.36 -1.68
N PHE A 23 -4.85 -7.21 -2.97
CA PHE A 23 -4.98 -8.34 -3.88
C PHE A 23 -3.66 -9.06 -4.13
N GLU A 24 -2.58 -8.31 -4.37
CA GLU A 24 -1.22 -8.86 -4.52
C GLU A 24 -0.76 -9.57 -3.24
N GLY A 25 -0.97 -8.97 -2.08
CA GLY A 25 -0.67 -9.56 -0.77
C GLY A 25 -1.42 -10.86 -0.52
N VAL A 26 -2.73 -10.93 -0.83
CA VAL A 26 -3.51 -12.16 -0.73
C VAL A 26 -2.98 -13.24 -1.68
N ARG A 27 -2.66 -12.88 -2.93
CA ARG A 27 -2.06 -13.84 -3.87
C ARG A 27 -0.71 -14.34 -3.35
N ALA A 28 0.15 -13.46 -2.86
CA ALA A 28 1.45 -13.82 -2.30
C ALA A 28 1.28 -14.75 -1.08
N LEU A 29 0.30 -14.50 -0.22
CA LEU A 29 0.00 -15.33 0.94
C LEU A 29 -0.45 -16.74 0.53
N ILE A 30 -1.37 -16.85 -0.45
CA ILE A 30 -1.83 -18.15 -0.96
C ILE A 30 -0.65 -18.94 -1.56
N HIS A 31 0.21 -18.29 -2.35
CA HIS A 31 1.40 -18.93 -2.93
C HIS A 31 2.38 -19.39 -1.84
N ALA A 32 2.62 -18.55 -0.82
CA ALA A 32 3.52 -18.86 0.27
C ALA A 32 3.00 -20.01 1.16
N LEU A 33 1.69 -20.10 1.38
CA LEU A 33 1.07 -21.20 2.13
C LEU A 33 1.09 -22.53 1.35
N GLY A 34 1.00 -22.47 0.02
CA GLY A 34 1.12 -23.66 -0.85
C GLY A 34 2.56 -24.19 -0.97
N ALA A 35 3.56 -23.36 -0.70
CA ALA A 35 4.97 -23.75 -0.73
C ALA A 35 5.44 -24.20 0.66
N ALA A 36 5.66 -25.51 0.84
CA ALA A 36 5.91 -26.17 2.13
C ALA A 36 7.11 -25.67 2.97
N HIS A 37 7.91 -24.69 2.51
CA HIS A 37 9.14 -24.25 3.17
C HIS A 37 9.33 -22.71 3.26
N HIS A 38 8.28 -21.90 3.09
CA HIS A 38 8.41 -20.43 3.04
C HIS A 38 7.58 -19.68 4.09
N GLY A 39 7.57 -20.15 5.34
CA GLY A 39 6.80 -19.52 6.43
C GLY A 39 7.10 -18.03 6.65
N HIS A 40 8.35 -17.58 6.46
CA HIS A 40 8.70 -16.16 6.57
C HIS A 40 8.07 -15.30 5.46
N LEU A 41 7.92 -15.83 4.24
CA LEU A 41 7.23 -15.15 3.14
C LEU A 41 5.72 -15.05 3.41
N ALA A 42 5.13 -16.09 4.01
CA ALA A 42 3.72 -16.05 4.41
C ALA A 42 3.47 -14.96 5.47
N VAL A 43 4.37 -14.80 6.44
CA VAL A 43 4.29 -13.73 7.45
C VAL A 43 4.38 -12.35 6.79
N VAL A 44 5.34 -12.14 5.89
CA VAL A 44 5.49 -10.85 5.19
C VAL A 44 4.24 -10.54 4.36
N ALA A 45 3.75 -11.50 3.58
CA ALA A 45 2.54 -11.32 2.77
C ALA A 45 1.29 -11.05 3.62
N ALA A 46 1.16 -11.69 4.78
CA ALA A 46 0.08 -11.42 5.73
C ALA A 46 0.17 -10.00 6.31
N VAL A 47 1.36 -9.58 6.74
CA VAL A 47 1.61 -8.23 7.27
C VAL A 47 1.33 -7.16 6.22
N GLU A 48 1.78 -7.36 4.99
CA GLU A 48 1.50 -6.48 3.85
C GLU A 48 0.00 -6.39 3.57
N THR A 49 -0.70 -7.53 3.54
CA THR A 49 -2.16 -7.57 3.33
C THR A 49 -2.88 -6.78 4.43
N VAL A 50 -2.52 -6.99 5.69
CA VAL A 50 -3.11 -6.24 6.82
C VAL A 50 -2.82 -4.76 6.70
N ALA A 51 -1.59 -4.37 6.35
CA ALA A 51 -1.22 -2.97 6.14
C ALA A 51 -2.05 -2.33 5.01
N ALA A 52 -2.29 -3.05 3.91
CA ALA A 52 -3.15 -2.60 2.82
C ALA A 52 -4.62 -2.42 3.23
N LEU A 53 -5.15 -3.34 4.03
CA LEU A 53 -6.52 -3.22 4.58
C LEU A 53 -6.63 -2.03 5.55
N LEU A 54 -5.63 -1.84 6.42
CA LEU A 54 -5.56 -0.68 7.31
C LEU A 54 -5.44 0.63 6.52
N PHE A 55 -4.71 0.62 5.41
CA PHE A 55 -4.53 1.77 4.51
C PHE A 55 -5.85 2.16 3.83
N LEU A 56 -6.65 1.19 3.40
CA LEU A 56 -7.98 1.44 2.81
C LEU A 56 -8.95 2.07 3.82
N TRP A 57 -8.85 1.71 5.10
CA TRP A 57 -9.80 2.18 6.11
C TRP A 57 -9.48 3.61 6.59
N PRO A 58 -10.39 4.60 6.45
CA PRO A 58 -10.08 6.02 6.69
C PRO A 58 -9.54 6.35 8.09
N ARG A 59 -9.92 5.58 9.12
CA ARG A 59 -9.46 5.82 10.51
C ARG A 59 -8.03 5.33 10.77
N THR A 60 -7.60 4.29 10.07
CA THR A 60 -6.28 3.64 10.24
C THR A 60 -5.36 3.89 9.04
N MET A 61 -5.83 4.67 8.08
CA MET A 61 -5.20 4.92 6.79
C MET A 61 -3.73 5.34 6.91
N ARG A 62 -3.40 6.23 7.86
CA ARG A 62 -2.01 6.64 8.10
C ARG A 62 -1.13 5.49 8.62
N VAL A 63 -1.66 4.66 9.52
CA VAL A 63 -0.93 3.52 10.09
C VAL A 63 -0.63 2.51 8.99
N GLY A 64 -1.65 2.14 8.20
CA GLY A 64 -1.46 1.24 7.06
C GLY A 64 -0.51 1.81 6.02
N GLY A 65 -0.61 3.11 5.72
CA GLY A 65 0.26 3.78 4.75
C GLY A 65 1.72 3.81 5.17
N VAL A 66 2.02 4.15 6.43
CA VAL A 66 3.40 4.08 6.96
C VAL A 66 3.93 2.66 6.92
N ALA A 67 3.11 1.67 7.31
CA ALA A 67 3.52 0.27 7.26
C ALA A 67 3.85 -0.19 5.83
N LEU A 68 3.01 0.15 4.84
CA LEU A 68 3.25 -0.16 3.42
C LEU A 68 4.55 0.49 2.90
N VAL A 69 4.80 1.76 3.24
CA VAL A 69 6.04 2.45 2.85
C VAL A 69 7.26 1.70 3.40
N VAL A 70 7.24 1.32 4.68
CA VAL A 70 8.34 0.56 5.30
C VAL A 70 8.53 -0.80 4.61
N ILE A 71 7.44 -1.52 4.33
CA ILE A 71 7.47 -2.84 3.66
C ILE A 71 8.10 -2.71 2.27
N PHE A 72 7.62 -1.79 1.44
CA PHE A 72 8.10 -1.64 0.08
C PHE A 72 9.55 -1.15 0.01
N LEU A 73 9.95 -0.20 0.85
CA LEU A 73 11.35 0.23 0.90
C LEU A 73 12.28 -0.92 1.35
N THR A 74 11.84 -1.72 2.32
CA THR A 74 12.57 -2.93 2.73
C THR A 74 12.66 -3.93 1.57
N ALA A 75 11.57 -4.14 0.83
CA ALA A 75 11.56 -5.03 -0.34
C ALA A 75 12.53 -4.54 -1.44
N VAL A 76 12.54 -3.24 -1.75
CA VAL A 76 13.49 -2.64 -2.69
C VAL A 76 14.93 -2.90 -2.25
N LEU A 77 15.26 -2.66 -0.97
CA LEU A 77 16.61 -2.88 -0.44
C LEU A 77 17.03 -4.36 -0.55
N VAL A 78 16.15 -5.29 -0.16
CA VAL A 78 16.42 -6.72 -0.23
C VAL A 78 16.66 -7.18 -1.67
N HIS A 79 15.88 -6.70 -2.64
CA HIS A 79 16.06 -7.05 -4.04
C HIS A 79 17.29 -6.38 -4.65
N ALA A 80 17.59 -5.12 -4.29
CA ALA A 80 18.76 -4.40 -4.77
C ALA A 80 20.06 -5.09 -4.39
N VAL A 81 20.16 -5.62 -3.16
CA VAL A 81 21.31 -6.43 -2.71
C VAL A 81 21.47 -7.73 -3.53
N ARG A 82 20.39 -8.22 -4.14
CA ARG A 82 20.39 -9.38 -5.05
C ARG A 82 20.61 -9.00 -6.52
N GLY A 83 20.92 -7.74 -6.81
CA GLY A 83 21.15 -7.23 -8.16
C GLY A 83 19.87 -7.00 -8.97
N GLN A 84 18.70 -7.02 -8.33
CA GLN A 84 17.41 -6.77 -8.96
C GLN A 84 16.86 -5.41 -8.51
N PHE A 85 16.29 -4.62 -9.44
CA PHE A 85 15.68 -3.34 -9.08
C PHE A 85 14.17 -3.35 -9.35
N PRO A 86 13.35 -3.69 -8.35
CA PRO A 86 11.90 -3.72 -8.49
C PRO A 86 11.33 -2.31 -8.39
N ALA A 87 11.32 -1.59 -9.52
CA ALA A 87 10.86 -0.21 -9.60
C ALA A 87 9.38 -0.06 -9.18
N GLU A 88 8.58 -1.09 -9.36
CA GLU A 88 7.18 -1.18 -8.95
C GLU A 88 6.98 -0.90 -7.45
N PHE A 89 7.82 -1.46 -6.57
CA PHE A 89 7.73 -1.24 -5.13
C PHE A 89 8.05 0.21 -4.76
N LEU A 90 8.97 0.85 -5.48
CA LEU A 90 9.27 2.26 -5.26
C LEU A 90 8.09 3.16 -5.66
N VAL A 91 7.41 2.84 -6.76
CA VAL A 91 6.19 3.54 -7.18
C VAL A 91 5.07 3.35 -6.17
N TYR A 92 4.86 2.14 -5.68
CA TYR A 92 3.86 1.87 -4.63
C TYR A 92 4.18 2.59 -3.33
N ALA A 93 5.46 2.62 -2.91
CA ALA A 93 5.91 3.38 -1.75
C ALA A 93 5.64 4.88 -1.90
N ALA A 94 5.98 5.46 -3.06
CA ALA A 94 5.75 6.87 -3.33
C ALA A 94 4.26 7.22 -3.32
N ALA A 95 3.41 6.38 -3.92
CA ALA A 95 1.97 6.57 -3.93
C ALA A 95 1.37 6.44 -2.53
N ALA A 96 1.79 5.43 -1.74
CA ALA A 96 1.33 5.24 -0.37
C ALA A 96 1.75 6.42 0.52
N LEU A 97 2.99 6.90 0.39
CA LEU A 97 3.49 8.08 1.08
C LEU A 97 2.67 9.32 0.71
N TYR A 98 2.41 9.53 -0.58
CA TYR A 98 1.62 10.65 -1.06
C TYR A 98 0.23 10.68 -0.41
N VAL A 99 -0.51 9.56 -0.43
CA VAL A 99 -1.83 9.51 0.23
C VAL A 99 -1.69 9.74 1.73
N THR A 100 -0.68 9.13 2.37
CA THR A 100 -0.44 9.22 3.83
C THR A 100 -0.24 10.65 4.31
N LEU A 101 0.54 11.43 3.56
CA LEU A 101 0.83 12.83 3.89
C LEU A 101 -0.39 13.74 3.70
N HIS A 102 -1.20 13.50 2.66
CA HIS A 102 -2.37 14.33 2.36
C HIS A 102 -3.63 13.91 3.13
N GLY A 103 -3.64 12.71 3.71
CA GLY A 103 -4.73 12.20 4.54
C GLY A 103 -5.97 11.80 3.73
N SER A 104 -7.07 11.58 4.45
CA SER A 104 -8.31 11.09 3.87
C SER A 104 -9.11 12.22 3.22
N ALA A 105 -9.36 12.12 1.92
CA ALA A 105 -10.20 13.07 1.19
C ALA A 105 -11.71 12.79 1.36
N TRP A 106 -12.08 11.85 2.24
CA TRP A 106 -13.46 11.38 2.40
C TRP A 106 -14.37 12.39 3.09
N ARG A 107 -13.83 13.37 3.82
CA ARG A 107 -14.61 14.45 4.44
C ARG A 107 -14.79 15.64 3.48
N PRO A 108 -16.00 16.20 3.37
CA PRO A 108 -16.20 17.51 2.75
C PRO A 108 -15.40 18.59 3.50
N ALA A 109 -14.95 19.63 2.79
CA ALA A 109 -14.42 20.83 3.45
C ALA A 109 -15.50 21.44 4.36
N PRO A 110 -15.14 21.99 5.53
CA PRO A 110 -16.08 22.78 6.33
C PRO A 110 -16.66 23.92 5.47
N PRO A 111 -17.95 24.27 5.63
CA PRO A 111 -18.47 25.50 5.04
C PRO A 111 -17.66 26.71 5.56
N PRO A 112 -17.50 27.77 4.74
CA PRO A 112 -16.76 28.97 5.12
C PRO A 112 -17.36 29.70 6.32
#